data_AF-A0A1I1GJT9-F1
#
_entry.id   AF-A0A1I1GJT9-F1
#
_cell.length_a   1.000
_cell.length_b   1.000
_cell.length_c   1.000
_cell.angle_alpha   90.00
_cell.angle_beta   90.00
_cell.angle_gamma   90.00
#
_symmetry.space_group_name_H-M   'P 1'
#
loop_
_entity.id
_entity.type
_entity.pdbx_description
1 polymer ?
#
loop_
_entity_poly.entity_id
_entity_poly.type
_entity_poly.pdbx_seq_one_letter_code
_entity_poly.pdbx_strand_id
1 'polypeptide(L)'
;MRNLSITFAIIFSFLCFSLHAQEESEEMKPTKLDNPEWYYVSKIKFKSGHYNRAKEILNDFYFKASKAYGGQLPKMILRSFTGSYDMMIVWEMKEGLTEFEWETSPDDIAFYTELIKLTGSKEEADKIIKEFQELIDTSDGQLALNFKLE
;
A
#
# COMPACT_ATOMS: atom_id res chain seq x y z
N MET A 1 -10.14 30.18 79.80
CA MET A 1 -9.49 30.49 78.50
C MET A 1 -9.37 29.19 77.73
N ARG A 2 -10.42 28.89 76.96
CA ARG A 2 -10.66 27.66 76.23
C ARG A 2 -10.98 28.15 74.82
N ASN A 3 -10.48 27.48 73.77
CA ASN A 3 -10.80 27.72 72.35
C ASN A 3 -9.84 28.67 71.58
N LEU A 4 -8.52 28.44 71.60
CA LEU A 4 -7.62 29.13 70.65
C LEU A 4 -6.51 28.26 70.05
N SER A 5 -6.65 26.94 70.06
CA SER A 5 -5.63 26.04 69.49
C SER A 5 -6.18 25.02 68.48
N ILE A 6 -7.48 25.02 68.21
CA ILE A 6 -8.11 24.07 67.26
C ILE A 6 -8.35 24.73 65.89
N THR A 7 -8.41 26.06 65.82
CA THR A 7 -8.73 26.77 64.58
C THR A 7 -7.58 26.77 63.56
N PHE A 8 -6.34 26.53 63.97
CA PHE A 8 -5.18 26.56 63.07
C PHE A 8 -4.92 25.22 62.34
N ALA A 9 -5.43 24.10 62.85
CA ALA A 9 -5.19 22.78 62.25
C ALA A 9 -6.14 22.45 61.09
N ILE A 10 -7.29 23.12 60.98
CA ILE A 10 -8.30 22.84 59.95
C ILE A 10 -7.97 23.53 58.63
N ILE A 11 -7.23 24.65 58.66
CA ILE A 11 -6.83 25.38 57.45
C ILE A 11 -5.64 24.71 56.73
N PHE A 12 -4.78 23.98 57.46
CA PHE A 12 -3.64 23.29 56.85
C PHE A 12 -4.02 21.97 56.16
N SER A 13 -5.10 21.31 56.62
CA SER A 13 -5.56 20.04 56.02
C SER A 13 -6.31 20.22 54.70
N PHE A 14 -6.72 21.44 54.34
CA PHE A 14 -7.38 21.73 53.05
C PHE A 14 -6.41 22.08 51.92
N LEU A 15 -5.12 22.27 52.20
CA LEU A 15 -4.12 22.57 51.16
C LEU A 15 -3.58 21.32 50.44
N CYS A 16 -3.80 20.12 50.98
CA CYS A 16 -3.20 18.89 50.44
C CYS A 16 -4.06 18.12 49.43
N PHE A 17 -5.28 18.58 49.12
CA PHE A 17 -6.17 17.91 48.15
C PHE A 17 -6.24 18.61 46.77
N SER A 18 -5.53 19.73 46.59
CA SER A 18 -5.53 20.47 45.32
C SER A 18 -4.38 20.09 44.39
N LEU A 19 -3.48 19.18 44.78
CA LEU A 19 -2.64 18.46 43.82
C LEU A 19 -3.51 17.41 43.13
N HIS A 20 -4.55 17.88 42.44
CA HIS A 20 -5.13 17.12 41.35
C HIS A 20 -3.94 16.78 40.45
N ALA A 21 -3.73 15.49 40.26
CA ALA A 21 -2.96 15.00 39.15
C ALA A 21 -3.40 15.80 37.93
N GLN A 22 -2.57 16.75 37.52
CA GLN A 22 -2.69 17.35 36.22
C GLN A 22 -2.27 16.19 35.31
N GLU A 23 -3.25 15.38 34.92
CA GLU A 23 -3.16 14.62 33.69
C GLU A 23 -2.84 15.69 32.66
N GLU A 24 -1.55 15.83 32.37
CA GLU A 24 -1.08 16.53 31.19
C GLU A 24 -1.68 15.71 30.04
N SER A 25 -2.90 16.06 29.64
CA SER A 25 -3.47 15.57 28.40
C SER A 25 -2.48 16.04 27.36
N GLU A 26 -1.60 15.15 26.88
CA GLU A 26 -0.71 15.45 25.77
C GLU A 26 -1.60 16.03 24.68
N GLU A 27 -1.44 17.34 24.46
CA GLU A 27 -2.28 18.07 23.53
C GLU A 27 -2.02 17.43 22.17
N MET A 28 -3.03 16.76 21.60
CA MET A 28 -2.87 16.00 20.37
C MET A 28 -2.54 16.99 19.23
N LYS A 29 -1.26 17.09 18.91
CA LYS A 29 -0.77 17.99 17.85
C LYS A 29 -1.03 17.35 16.48
N PRO A 30 -1.48 18.11 15.48
CA PRO A 30 -1.52 17.63 14.11
C PRO A 30 -0.12 17.17 13.69
N THR A 31 0.00 15.90 13.31
CA THR A 31 1.23 15.32 12.76
C THR A 31 0.97 14.90 11.33
N LYS A 32 1.95 15.16 10.45
CA LYS A 32 1.97 14.62 9.10
C LYS A 32 2.79 13.32 9.11
N LEU A 33 2.42 12.39 8.25
CA LEU A 33 3.28 11.24 7.96
C LEU A 33 4.60 11.75 7.39
N ASP A 34 5.71 11.33 8.00
CA ASP A 34 7.04 11.60 7.47
C ASP A 34 7.41 10.52 6.46
N ASN A 35 7.71 10.94 5.23
CA ASN A 35 8.07 10.08 4.08
C ASN A 35 7.25 8.76 3.97
N PRO A 36 5.92 8.84 3.74
CA PRO A 36 5.07 7.65 3.69
C PRO A 36 5.45 6.72 2.52
N GLU A 37 5.66 5.45 2.83
CA GLU A 37 5.86 4.40 1.81
C GLU A 37 4.50 3.88 1.33
N TRP A 38 4.10 4.27 0.13
CA TRP A 38 2.85 3.87 -0.49
C TRP A 38 3.02 2.61 -1.36
N TYR A 39 1.95 1.83 -1.43
CA TYR A 39 1.86 0.62 -2.22
C TYR A 39 0.52 0.60 -2.96
N TYR A 40 0.53 0.05 -4.17
CA TYR A 40 -0.67 -0.31 -4.90
C TYR A 40 -0.84 -1.84 -4.85
N VAL A 41 -1.98 -2.29 -4.34
CA VAL A 41 -2.32 -3.72 -4.29
C VAL A 41 -3.34 -4.02 -5.36
N SER A 42 -2.92 -4.73 -6.40
CA SER A 42 -3.80 -5.25 -7.44
C SER A 42 -4.33 -6.62 -7.03
N LYS A 43 -5.65 -6.79 -7.06
CA LYS A 43 -6.35 -8.05 -6.79
C LYS A 43 -7.00 -8.50 -8.09
N ILE A 44 -6.74 -9.75 -8.49
CA ILE A 44 -7.17 -10.27 -9.80
C ILE A 44 -7.93 -11.57 -9.59
N LYS A 45 -9.12 -11.64 -10.18
CA LYS A 45 -9.90 -12.85 -10.35
C LYS A 45 -9.80 -13.25 -11.81
N PHE A 46 -9.38 -14.49 -12.08
CA PHE A 46 -9.32 -15.00 -13.44
C PHE A 46 -10.59 -15.77 -13.76
N LYS A 47 -10.91 -15.85 -15.06
CA LYS A 47 -11.92 -16.78 -15.55
C LYS A 47 -11.54 -18.21 -15.17
N SER A 48 -12.55 -19.04 -14.90
CA SER A 48 -12.34 -20.42 -14.46
C SER A 48 -11.38 -21.17 -15.39
N GLY A 49 -10.33 -21.79 -14.83
CA GLY A 49 -9.30 -22.52 -15.58
C GLY A 49 -8.16 -21.68 -16.18
N HIS A 50 -8.20 -20.34 -16.11
CA HIS A 50 -7.26 -19.47 -16.83
C HIS A 50 -6.05 -19.00 -15.98
N TYR A 51 -6.02 -19.30 -14.68
CA TYR A 51 -4.94 -18.87 -13.76
C TYR A 51 -3.53 -19.27 -14.26
N ASN A 52 -3.36 -20.51 -14.74
CA ASN A 52 -2.04 -21.00 -15.16
C ASN A 52 -1.54 -20.23 -16.39
N ARG A 53 -2.43 -19.96 -17.36
CA ARG A 53 -2.06 -19.17 -18.54
C ARG A 53 -1.72 -17.73 -18.19
N ALA A 54 -2.48 -17.13 -17.26
CA ALA A 54 -2.18 -15.79 -16.77
C ALA A 54 -0.81 -15.72 -16.08
N LYS A 55 -0.50 -16.73 -15.26
CA LYS A 55 0.81 -16.86 -14.61
C LYS A 55 1.95 -17.02 -15.62
N GLU A 56 1.75 -17.80 -16.68
CA GLU A 56 2.72 -17.90 -17.78
C GLU A 56 2.94 -16.54 -18.43
N ILE A 57 1.89 -15.82 -18.78
CA ILE A 57 2.03 -14.50 -19.43
C ILE A 57 2.81 -13.52 -18.53
N LEU A 58 2.47 -13.47 -17.24
CA LEU A 58 3.16 -12.63 -16.26
C LEU A 58 4.66 -12.96 -16.20
N ASN A 59 5.02 -14.24 -16.10
CA ASN A 59 6.42 -14.66 -15.97
C ASN A 59 7.21 -14.54 -17.27
N ASP A 60 6.62 -14.95 -18.38
CA ASP A 60 7.34 -15.13 -19.64
C ASP A 60 7.39 -13.86 -20.48
N PHE A 61 6.46 -12.92 -20.25
CA PHE A 61 6.42 -11.67 -20.99
C PHE A 61 6.57 -10.47 -20.07
N TYR A 62 5.65 -10.27 -19.11
CA TYR A 62 5.59 -9.00 -18.40
C TYR A 62 6.79 -8.78 -17.48
N PHE A 63 7.11 -9.75 -16.62
CA PHE A 63 8.26 -9.63 -15.72
C PHE A 63 9.60 -9.69 -16.45
N LYS A 64 9.67 -10.38 -17.60
CA LYS A 64 10.88 -10.36 -18.44
C LYS A 64 11.08 -8.99 -19.10
N ALA A 65 10.01 -8.41 -19.67
CA ALA A 65 10.06 -7.07 -20.26
C ALA A 65 10.43 -6.02 -19.21
N SER A 66 9.76 -6.02 -18.05
CA SER A 66 10.11 -5.13 -16.93
C SER A 66 11.57 -5.27 -16.50
N LYS A 67 12.05 -6.50 -16.31
CA LYS A 67 13.44 -6.74 -15.91
C LYS A 67 14.47 -6.26 -16.94
N ALA A 68 14.16 -6.29 -18.22
CA ALA A 68 15.11 -5.97 -19.29
C ALA A 68 15.57 -4.50 -19.27
N TYR A 69 14.72 -3.56 -18.83
CA TYR A 69 15.07 -2.15 -18.69
C TYR A 69 15.30 -1.71 -17.22
N GLY A 70 15.28 -2.66 -16.27
CA GLY A 70 15.38 -2.33 -14.84
C GLY A 70 14.11 -1.72 -14.25
N GLY A 71 12.95 -2.03 -14.86
CA GLY A 71 11.63 -1.62 -14.42
C GLY A 71 11.21 -2.18 -13.08
N GLN A 72 10.04 -1.76 -12.62
CA GLN A 72 9.50 -2.24 -11.37
C GLN A 72 9.02 -3.70 -11.47
N LEU A 73 9.41 -4.50 -10.47
CA LEU A 73 8.83 -5.80 -10.20
C LEU A 73 7.97 -5.73 -8.93
N PRO A 74 6.95 -6.61 -8.78
CA PRO A 74 6.19 -6.68 -7.55
C PRO A 74 7.07 -6.92 -6.33
N LYS A 75 6.76 -6.26 -5.22
CA LYS A 75 7.35 -6.57 -3.91
C LYS A 75 6.86 -7.90 -3.37
N MET A 76 5.63 -8.27 -3.71
CA MET A 76 5.01 -9.51 -3.29
C MET A 76 3.94 -9.96 -4.28
N ILE A 77 3.84 -11.27 -4.50
CA ILE A 77 2.74 -11.91 -5.21
C ILE A 77 2.18 -12.99 -4.31
N LEU A 78 0.88 -12.93 -4.02
CA LEU A 78 0.17 -13.93 -3.24
C LEU A 78 -0.85 -14.64 -4.13
N ARG A 79 -0.80 -15.98 -4.15
CA ARG A 79 -1.89 -16.80 -4.68
C ARG A 79 -2.90 -17.03 -3.57
N SER A 80 -4.16 -16.76 -3.87
CA SER A 80 -5.27 -17.00 -2.96
C SER A 80 -5.94 -18.32 -3.30
N PHE A 81 -6.19 -19.14 -2.28
CA PHE A 81 -6.96 -20.38 -2.40
C PHE A 81 -8.41 -20.22 -1.92
N THR A 82 -8.70 -19.13 -1.21
CA THR A 82 -10.01 -18.75 -0.67
C THR A 82 -10.26 -17.26 -0.88
N GLY A 83 -11.52 -16.83 -0.83
CA GLY A 83 -11.91 -15.43 -1.08
C GLY A 83 -12.28 -15.16 -2.54
N SER A 84 -12.52 -13.89 -2.87
CA SER A 84 -13.10 -13.50 -4.16
C SER A 84 -12.08 -13.37 -5.30
N TYR A 85 -10.78 -13.35 -5.01
CA TYR A 85 -9.70 -13.16 -5.98
C TYR A 85 -8.74 -14.35 -5.96
N ASP A 86 -8.05 -14.60 -7.08
CA ASP A 86 -7.10 -15.71 -7.20
C ASP A 86 -5.65 -15.26 -6.98
N MET A 87 -5.36 -13.98 -7.22
CA MET A 87 -4.03 -13.41 -7.13
C MET A 87 -4.07 -12.00 -6.54
N MET A 88 -3.09 -11.69 -5.69
CA MET A 88 -2.80 -10.33 -5.23
C MET A 88 -1.35 -9.99 -5.59
N ILE A 89 -1.13 -8.79 -6.13
CA ILE A 89 0.18 -8.29 -6.54
C ILE A 89 0.39 -6.96 -5.82
N VAL A 90 1.47 -6.86 -5.06
CA VAL A 90 1.83 -5.67 -4.29
C VAL A 90 2.95 -4.93 -5.02
N TRP A 91 2.65 -3.71 -5.44
CA TRP A 91 3.56 -2.79 -6.11
C TRP A 91 3.94 -1.68 -5.14
N GLU A 92 5.23 -1.37 -5.02
CA GLU A 92 5.69 -0.17 -4.31
C GLU A 92 5.41 1.05 -5.19
N MET A 93 5.00 2.17 -4.63
CA MET A 93 4.88 3.42 -5.39
C MET A 93 6.14 4.24 -5.13
N LYS A 94 7.11 4.16 -6.05
CA LYS A 94 8.43 4.80 -5.92
C LYS A 94 8.33 6.32 -5.87
N GLU A 95 7.38 6.90 -6.60
CA GLU A 95 7.10 8.35 -6.57
C GLU A 95 5.92 8.68 -5.65
N GLY A 96 5.45 7.71 -4.86
CA GLY A 96 4.27 7.86 -4.02
C GLY A 96 3.01 8.12 -4.85
N LEU A 97 2.12 8.97 -4.36
CA LEU A 97 0.81 9.20 -5.01
C LEU A 97 0.91 9.96 -6.35
N THR A 98 2.03 10.61 -6.65
CA THR A 98 2.20 11.36 -7.91
C THR A 98 2.30 10.44 -9.13
N GLU A 99 2.53 9.12 -8.93
CA GLU A 99 2.49 8.15 -10.03
C GLU A 99 1.14 8.15 -10.77
N PHE A 100 0.04 8.52 -10.10
CA PHE A 100 -1.29 8.63 -10.71
C PHE A 100 -1.50 9.90 -11.54
N GLU A 101 -0.52 10.80 -11.61
CA GLU A 101 -0.61 12.02 -12.41
C GLU A 101 -0.28 11.77 -13.89
N TRP A 102 0.22 10.57 -14.24
CA TRP A 102 0.54 10.17 -15.60
C TRP A 102 -0.66 9.52 -16.32
N GLU A 103 -0.97 9.99 -17.53
CA GLU A 103 -1.83 9.24 -18.47
C GLU A 103 -1.06 8.10 -19.16
N THR A 104 0.24 8.32 -19.41
CA THR A 104 1.20 7.32 -19.88
C THR A 104 2.54 7.68 -19.27
N SER A 105 3.07 6.80 -18.44
CA SER A 105 4.32 7.03 -17.71
C SER A 105 5.55 6.66 -18.55
N PRO A 106 6.75 7.16 -18.18
CA PRO A 106 8.00 6.67 -18.75
C PRO A 106 8.19 5.16 -18.59
N ASP A 107 7.68 4.58 -17.50
CA ASP A 107 7.74 3.13 -17.23
C ASP A 107 6.85 2.36 -18.23
N ASP A 108 5.64 2.85 -18.53
CA ASP A 108 4.74 2.24 -19.53
C ASP A 108 5.40 2.17 -20.92
N ILE A 109 6.08 3.26 -21.32
CA ILE A 109 6.79 3.35 -22.60
C ILE A 109 7.95 2.35 -22.63
N ALA A 110 8.75 2.29 -21.55
CA ALA A 110 9.89 1.38 -21.45
C ALA A 110 9.44 -0.08 -21.44
N PHE A 111 8.40 -0.40 -20.66
CA PHE A 111 7.77 -1.72 -20.62
C PHE A 111 7.29 -2.17 -21.98
N TYR A 112 6.47 -1.34 -22.65
CA TYR A 112 5.93 -1.70 -23.96
C TYR A 112 7.02 -1.84 -25.02
N THR A 113 8.06 -1.00 -24.96
CA THR A 113 9.24 -1.11 -25.83
C THR A 113 9.96 -2.45 -25.67
N GLU A 114 10.24 -2.88 -24.43
CA GLU A 114 10.87 -4.18 -24.18
C GLU A 114 9.95 -5.36 -24.49
N LEU A 115 8.64 -5.21 -24.28
CA LEU A 115 7.67 -6.22 -24.67
C LEU A 115 7.66 -6.44 -26.19
N ILE A 116 7.68 -5.36 -26.99
CA ILE A 116 7.79 -5.44 -28.46
C ILE A 116 9.06 -6.17 -28.88
N LYS A 117 10.20 -5.88 -28.25
CA LYS A 117 11.46 -6.58 -28.55
C LYS A 117 11.38 -8.07 -28.21
N LEU A 118 10.72 -8.41 -27.10
CA LEU A 118 10.58 -9.77 -26.62
C LEU A 118 9.64 -10.61 -27.50
N THR A 119 8.56 -10.02 -28.00
CA THR A 119 7.57 -10.69 -28.86
C THR A 119 7.92 -10.60 -30.34
N GLY A 120 8.80 -9.67 -30.73
CA GLY A 120 9.30 -9.48 -32.10
C GLY A 120 8.51 -8.48 -32.94
N SER A 121 7.31 -8.08 -32.52
CA SER A 121 6.55 -7.01 -33.17
C SER A 121 5.52 -6.36 -32.25
N LYS A 122 5.00 -5.21 -32.68
CA LYS A 122 3.90 -4.51 -32.01
C LYS A 122 2.64 -5.38 -31.96
N GLU A 123 2.31 -6.03 -33.08
CA GLU A 123 1.13 -6.89 -33.19
C GLU A 123 1.19 -8.07 -32.24
N GLU A 124 2.35 -8.70 -32.06
CA GLU A 124 2.50 -9.80 -31.11
C GLU A 124 2.50 -9.32 -29.65
N ALA A 125 3.07 -8.16 -29.35
CA ALA A 125 2.94 -7.54 -28.03
C ALA A 125 1.46 -7.24 -27.68
N ASP A 126 0.72 -6.65 -28.62
CA ASP A 126 -0.70 -6.33 -28.45
C ASP A 126 -1.55 -7.60 -28.24
N LYS A 127 -1.23 -8.70 -28.94
CA LYS A 127 -1.88 -10.00 -28.73
C LYS A 127 -1.65 -10.53 -27.31
N ILE A 128 -0.43 -10.47 -26.79
CA ILE A 128 -0.13 -10.92 -25.42
C ILE A 128 -0.89 -10.07 -24.39
N ILE A 129 -0.92 -8.75 -24.57
CA ILE A 129 -1.66 -7.84 -23.68
C ILE A 129 -3.15 -8.15 -23.71
N LYS A 130 -3.72 -8.25 -24.92
CA LYS A 130 -5.13 -8.57 -25.11
C LYS A 130 -5.48 -9.93 -24.53
N GLU A 131 -4.65 -10.95 -24.77
CA GLU A 131 -4.85 -12.29 -24.21
C GLU A 131 -4.94 -12.19 -22.69
N PHE A 132 -3.96 -11.56 -22.04
CA PHE A 132 -3.96 -11.41 -20.57
C PHE A 132 -5.24 -10.74 -20.05
N GLN A 133 -5.69 -9.66 -20.70
CA GLN A 133 -6.93 -8.97 -20.35
C GLN A 133 -8.15 -9.90 -20.48
N GLU A 134 -8.20 -10.72 -21.52
CA GLU A 134 -9.29 -11.68 -21.74
C GLU A 134 -9.30 -12.83 -20.72
N LEU A 135 -8.20 -13.12 -20.03
CA LEU A 135 -8.14 -14.11 -18.94
C LEU A 135 -8.77 -13.59 -17.65
N ILE A 136 -8.88 -12.28 -17.48
CA ILE A 136 -9.39 -11.65 -16.26
C ILE A 136 -10.92 -11.65 -16.28
N ASP A 137 -11.51 -12.03 -15.16
CA ASP A 137 -12.95 -11.93 -14.90
C ASP A 137 -13.27 -10.58 -14.23
N THR A 138 -12.55 -10.28 -13.16
CA THR A 138 -12.61 -8.98 -12.48
C THR A 138 -11.28 -8.64 -11.82
N SER A 139 -11.02 -7.36 -11.64
CA SER A 139 -9.88 -6.86 -10.87
C SER A 139 -10.32 -5.72 -9.96
N ASP A 140 -9.56 -5.53 -8.90
CA ASP A 140 -9.72 -4.41 -7.97
C ASP A 140 -8.34 -3.90 -7.55
N GLY A 141 -8.28 -2.62 -7.20
CA GLY A 141 -7.04 -1.92 -6.88
C GLY A 141 -7.20 -1.14 -5.59
N GLN A 142 -6.22 -1.24 -4.70
CA GLN A 142 -6.23 -0.51 -3.43
C GLN A 142 -4.91 0.20 -3.18
N LEU A 143 -4.99 1.40 -2.60
CA LEU A 143 -3.84 2.06 -2.00
C LEU A 143 -3.62 1.52 -0.61
N ALA A 144 -2.37 1.18 -0.31
CA ALA A 144 -1.94 0.73 0.99
C ALA A 144 -0.75 1.58 1.44
N LEU A 145 -0.77 1.97 2.70
CA LEU A 145 0.38 2.59 3.36
C LEU A 145 1.13 1.49 4.12
N ASN A 146 2.45 1.43 4.00
CA ASN A 146 3.24 0.56 4.86
C ASN A 146 3.27 1.11 6.28
N PHE A 147 2.60 0.41 7.19
CA PHE A 147 2.62 0.73 8.61
C PHE A 147 3.64 -0.16 9.31
N LYS A 148 4.74 0.43 9.77
CA LYS A 148 5.77 -0.27 10.54
C LYS A 148 5.30 -0.35 11.99
N LEU A 149 5.16 -1.57 12.51
CA LEU A 149 4.96 -1.79 13.95
C LEU A 149 6.32 -1.60 14.64
N GLU A 150 6.35 -0.78 15.69
CA GLU A 150 7.51 -0.59 16.57
C GLU A 150 7.74 -1.77 17.51
#